data_AF-A0AAU3UAK9-F1
#
_entry.id   AF-A0AAU3UAK9-F1
#
_cell.length_a   1.000
_cell.length_b   1.000
_cell.length_c   1.000
_cell.angle_alpha   90.00
_cell.angle_beta   90.00
_cell.angle_gamma   90.00
#
_symmetry.space_group_name_H-M   'P 1'
#
loop_
_entity.id
_entity.type
_entity.pdbx_description
1 polymer ?
#
loop_
_entity_poly.entity_id
_entity_poly.type
_entity_poly.pdbx_seq_one_letter_code
_entity_poly.pdbx_strand_id
1 'polypeptide(L)' 'MTHEELMALPVTFPLETANRALTLGRTTGYSLAKRGLYPVPLLPGRRGYVVSRYHLHRYLGVTSETAAEVASDAA' A
#
# COMPACT_ATOMS: atom_id res chain seq x y z
N MET A 1 4.70 -8.66 7.82
CA MET A 1 3.97 -8.91 6.56
C MET A 1 4.99 -9.41 5.57
N THR A 2 4.68 -10.45 4.80
CA THR A 2 5.58 -11.02 3.79
C THR A 2 5.43 -10.32 2.44
N HIS A 3 6.34 -10.58 1.50
CA HIS A 3 6.25 -10.06 0.13
C HIS A 3 5.02 -10.58 -0.61
N GLU A 4 4.72 -11.88 -0.49
CA GLU A 4 3.56 -12.50 -1.11
C GLU A 4 2.25 -11.89 -0.61
N GLU A 5 2.13 -11.68 0.71
CA GLU A 5 0.99 -10.98 1.31
C GLU A 5 0.82 -9.56 0.76
N LEU A 6 1.92 -8.84 0.51
CA LEU A 6 1.89 -7.49 -0.07
C LEU A 6 1.36 -7.52 -1.50
N MET A 7 1.85 -8.46 -2.32
CA MET A 7 1.48 -8.56 -3.72
C MET A 7 0.04 -9.02 -3.92
N ALA A 8 -0.47 -9.86 -3.01
CA ALA A 8 -1.85 -10.33 -2.99
C ALA A 8 -2.87 -9.31 -2.44
N LEU A 9 -2.42 -8.11 -2.04
CA LEU A 9 -3.35 -7.09 -1.54
C LEU A 9 -4.40 -6.71 -2.61
N PRO A 10 -5.65 -6.44 -2.20
CA PRO A 10 -6.66 -5.90 -3.10
C PRO A 10 -6.27 -4.50 -3.59
N VAL A 11 -6.99 -3.99 -4.59
CA VAL A 11 -6.75 -2.66 -5.16
C VAL A 11 -6.76 -1.56 -4.10
N THR A 12 -7.69 -1.64 -3.14
CA THR A 12 -7.75 -0.78 -1.95
C THR A 12 -7.93 -1.60 -0.69
N PHE A 13 -7.31 -1.16 0.41
CA PHE A 13 -7.36 -1.84 1.70
C PHE A 13 -7.36 -0.85 2.87
N PRO A 14 -7.77 -1.28 4.08
CA PRO A 14 -7.80 -0.40 5.25
C PRO A 14 -6.43 0.13 5.66
N LEU A 15 -6.43 1.30 6.32
CA LEU A 15 -5.23 1.91 6.89
C LEU A 15 -4.44 0.97 7.81
N GLU A 16 -5.13 0.10 8.56
CA GLU A 16 -4.50 -0.88 9.44
C GLU A 16 -3.57 -1.83 8.69
N THR A 17 -3.97 -2.30 7.51
CA THR A 17 -3.13 -3.14 6.65
C THR A 17 -1.92 -2.37 6.12
N ALA A 18 -2.13 -1.10 5.71
CA ALA A 18 -1.03 -0.23 5.29
C ALA A 18 -0.01 0.00 6.42
N ASN A 19 -0.47 0.15 7.66
CA ASN A 19 0.41 0.32 8.82
C ASN A 19 1.33 -0.90 9.01
N ARG A 20 0.81 -2.12 8.84
CA ARG A 20 1.62 -3.35 8.91
C ARG A 20 2.69 -3.39 7.82
N ALA A 21 2.39 -2.88 6.63
CA ALA A 21 3.33 -2.79 5.52
C ALA A 21 4.44 -1.75 5.76
N LEU A 22 4.10 -0.66 6.44
CA LEU A 22 5.01 0.46 6.73
C LEU A 22 5.71 0.33 8.10
N THR A 23 5.55 -0.79 8.79
CA THR A 23 6.06 -1.01 10.17
C THR A 23 5.61 0.10 11.14
N LEU A 24 4.40 0.63 10.93
CA LEU A 24 3.78 1.62 11.80
C LEU A 24 2.87 0.91 12.81
N GLY A 25 2.95 1.34 14.07
CA GLY A 25 1.96 0.94 15.08
C GLY A 25 0.57 1.51 14.73
N ARG A 26 -0.50 0.80 15.14
CA ARG A 26 -1.89 1.20 14.88
C ARG A 26 -2.16 2.64 15.30
N THR A 27 -1.86 3.00 16.55
CA THR A 27 -2.10 4.35 17.08
C THR A 27 -1.32 5.42 16.30
N THR A 28 -0.04 5.18 16.02
CA THR A 28 0.81 6.10 15.26
C THR A 28 0.27 6.33 13.85
N GLY A 29 -0.07 5.25 13.15
CA GLY A 29 -0.59 5.33 11.79
C GLY A 29 -1.91 6.11 11.69
N TYR A 30 -2.86 5.83 12.59
CA TYR A 30 -4.11 6.61 12.64
C TYR A 30 -3.91 8.07 13.05
N SER A 31 -2.94 8.36 13.92
CA SER A 31 -2.60 9.73 14.31
C SER A 31 -2.00 10.52 13.16
N LEU A 32 -1.09 9.92 12.38
CA LEU A 32 -0.53 10.51 11.17
C LEU A 32 -1.60 10.74 10.11
N ALA A 33 -2.51 9.78 9.91
CA ALA A 33 -3.64 9.92 8.98
C ALA A 33 -4.55 11.10 9.33
N LYS A 34 -4.91 11.25 10.61
CA LYS A 34 -5.73 12.40 11.06
C LYS A 34 -5.05 13.75 10.87
N ARG A 35 -3.71 13.78 10.94
CA ARG A 35 -2.89 15.00 10.78
C ARG A 35 -2.55 15.31 9.32
N GLY A 36 -2.93 14.45 8.37
CA GLY A 36 -2.53 14.58 6.96
C GLY A 36 -1.04 14.32 6.71
N LEU A 37 -0.36 13.64 7.64
CA LEU A 37 1.08 13.37 7.58
C LEU A 37 1.38 11.89 7.29
N TYR A 38 0.40 11.16 6.76
CA TYR A 38 0.60 9.76 6.43
C TYR A 38 1.53 9.63 5.21
N PRO A 39 2.45 8.64 5.17
CA PRO A 39 3.48 8.58 4.12
C PRO A 39 2.94 8.37 2.70
N VAL A 40 1.71 7.84 2.58
CA VAL A 40 1.04 7.59 1.31
C VAL A 40 -0.33 8.29 1.26
N PRO A 41 -0.81 8.70 0.07
CA PRO A 41 -2.13 9.28 -0.10
C PRO A 41 -3.23 8.38 0.46
N LEU A 42 -4.11 8.98 1.26
CA LEU A 42 -5.27 8.32 1.84
C LEU A 42 -6.52 8.69 1.05
N LEU A 43 -7.39 7.70 0.86
CA LEU A 43 -8.68 7.85 0.22
C LEU A 43 -9.80 7.70 1.26
N PRO A 44 -10.92 8.44 1.11
CA PRO A 44 -12.09 8.23 1.94
C PRO A 44 -12.72 6.86 1.64
N GLY A 45 -12.95 6.07 2.68
CA GLY A 45 -13.65 4.79 2.62
C GLY A 45 -14.88 4.79 3.54
N ARG A 46 -15.70 3.72 3.45
CA ARG A 46 -16.96 3.60 4.21
C ARG A 46 -16.82 3.76 5.73
N ARG A 47 -15.66 3.38 6.30
CA ARG A 47 -15.42 3.38 7.76
C ARG A 47 -14.11 4.07 8.14
N GLY A 48 -13.68 5.07 7.36
CA GLY A 48 -12.44 5.81 7.61
C GLY A 48 -11.55 5.85 6.38
N TYR A 49 -10.24 5.73 6.57
CA TYR A 49 -9.26 5.83 5.48
C TYR A 49 -8.97 4.46 4.85
N VAL A 50 -8.84 4.47 3.54
CA VAL A 50 -8.29 3.35 2.75
C VAL A 50 -7.07 3.82 1.97
N VAL A 51 -6.19 2.87 1.65
CA VAL A 51 -4.97 3.08 0.87
C VAL A 51 -5.09 2.27 -0.40
N SER A 52 -4.60 2.83 -1.51
CA SER A 52 -4.47 2.10 -2.77
C SER A 52 -3.17 1.31 -2.80
N ARG A 53 -3.24 0.05 -3.27
CA ARG A 53 -2.06 -0.78 -3.58
C ARG A 53 -1.08 -0.04 -4.48
N TYR A 54 -1.64 0.69 -5.44
CA TYR A 54 -1.11 1.88 -6.09
C TYR A 54 0.08 2.54 -5.39
N HIS A 55 -0.32 3.41 -4.47
CA HIS A 55 0.56 4.31 -3.77
C HIS A 55 1.48 3.59 -2.79
N LEU A 56 0.99 2.50 -2.16
CA LEU A 56 1.82 1.72 -1.26
C LEU A 56 3.01 1.09 -1.99
N HIS A 57 2.78 0.44 -3.13
CA HIS A 57 3.84 -0.18 -3.92
C HIS A 57 4.85 0.85 -4.41
N ARG A 58 4.36 1.98 -4.93
CA ARG A 58 5.22 3.09 -5.36
C ARG A 58 6.07 3.66 -4.23
N TYR A 59 5.52 3.80 -3.03
CA TYR A 59 6.25 4.27 -1.85
C TYR A 59 7.32 3.26 -1.40
N LEU A 60 7.00 1.97 -1.45
CA LEU A 60 7.92 0.90 -1.09
C LEU A 60 8.96 0.59 -2.19
N GLY A 61 8.83 1.18 -3.39
CA GLY A 61 9.69 0.90 -4.53
C GLY A 61 9.52 -0.51 -5.10
N VAL A 62 8.41 -1.19 -4.80
CA VAL A 62 8.13 -2.53 -5.30
C VAL A 62 7.29 -2.47 -6.56
N THR A 63 7.61 -3.29 -7.54
CA THR A 63 6.81 -3.47 -8.75
C THR A 63 6.28 -4.90 -8.79
N SER A 64 5.12 -5.09 -9.41
CA SER A 64 4.63 -6.43 -9.70
C SER A 64 5.41 -6.95 -10.90
N GLU A 65 6.29 -7.92 -10.68
CA GLU A 65 7.17 -8.51 -11.71
C GLU A 65 6.42 -9.07 -12.94
N THR A 66 5.10 -9.26 -12.86
CA THR A 66 4.26 -9.65 -14.01
C THR A 66 4.38 -8.70 -15.22
N ALA A 67 4.81 -7.46 -15.03
CA ALA A 67 5.07 -6.54 -16.16
C ALA A 67 6.43 -6.75 -16.84
N ALA A 68 7.38 -7.46 -16.22
CA ALA A 68 8.73 -7.63 -16.76
C ALA A 68 8.82 -8.75 -17.81
N GLU A 69 7.95 -9.76 -17.75
CA GLU A 69 8.01 -10.93 -18.64
C GLU A 69 7.49 -10.61 -20.06
N VAL A 70 6.51 -9.72 -20.18
CA VAL A 70 5.97 -9.25 -21.48
C VAL A 70 6.95 -8.36 -22.27
N ALA A 71 7.98 -7.80 -21.63
CA ALA A 71 9.00 -7.00 -22.31
C ALA A 71 10.15 -7.85 -22.88
N SER A 72 10.32 -9.09 -22.42
CA SER A 72 11.40 -9.98 -22.87
C SER A 72 11.01 -10.92 -24.02
N ASP A 73 9.71 -11.10 -24.30
CA ASP A 73 9.21 -11.97 -25.37
C ASP A 73 8.96 -11.22 -26.71
N ALA A 74 9.36 -9.94 -26.78
CA ALA A 74 9.21 -9.09 -27.96
C ALA A 74 10.55 -8.70 -28.62
N ALA A 75 11.66 -9.36 -28.27
CA ALA A 75 13.02 -9.08 -28.76
C ALA A 75 13.56 -10.20 -29.66
#